data_AF-A0A510UC30-F1
#
_entry.id   AF-A0A510UC30-F1
#
_cell.length_a   1.000
_cell.length_b   1.000
_cell.length_c   1.000
_cell.angle_alpha   90.00
_cell.angle_beta   90.00
_cell.angle_gamma   90.00
#
_symmetry.space_group_name_H-M   'P 1'
#
loop_
_entity.id
_entity.type
_entity.pdbx_description
1 polymer ?
#
loop_
_entity_poly.entity_id
_entity_poly.type
_entity_poly.pdbx_seq_one_letter_code
_entity_poly.pdbx_strand_id
1 'polypeptide(L)' 'MLKFIKFLQLLILGVVGAFVIQSTILHGIGVFTERYVIMSLILTALLELAIFIIYKLVEDDFTNEPKVK' A
#
# COMPACT_ATOMS: atom_id res chain seq x y z
N MET A 1 -2.75 1.22 18.18
CA MET A 1 -1.88 0.63 17.13
C MET A 1 -2.46 0.72 15.73
N LEU A 2 -3.71 0.28 15.50
CA LEU A 2 -4.35 0.30 14.16
C LEU A 2 -4.30 1.64 13.42
N LYS A 3 -4.54 2.77 14.13
CA LYS A 3 -4.55 4.10 13.52
C LYS A 3 -3.23 4.47 12.83
N PHE A 4 -2.10 4.00 13.37
CA PHE A 4 -0.77 4.25 12.80
C PHE A 4 -0.55 3.46 11.51
N ILE A 5 -0.94 2.18 11.51
CA ILE A 5 -0.80 1.30 10.33
C ILE A 5 -1.69 1.81 9.19
N LYS A 6 -2.93 2.21 9.51
CA LYS A 6 -3.86 2.81 8.52
C LYS A 6 -3.35 4.12 7.94
N PHE A 7 -2.74 4.97 8.77
CA PHE A 7 -2.10 6.21 8.31
C PHE A 7 -0.89 5.93 7.41
N LEU A 8 -0.05 4.97 7.79
CA LEU A 8 1.12 4.57 7.00
C LEU A 8 0.70 3.99 5.64
N GLN A 9 -0.36 3.19 5.60
CA GLN A 9 -0.92 2.67 4.34
C GLN A 9 -1.42 3.80 3.44
N LEU A 10 -2.18 4.76 3.98
CA LEU A 10 -2.67 5.91 3.21
C LEU A 10 -1.50 6.76 2.66
N LEU A 11 -0.46 6.95 3.46
CA LEU A 11 0.73 7.70 3.06
C LEU A 11 1.46 6.99 1.92
N ILE A 12 1.64 5.67 2.00
CA ILE A 12 2.25 4.86 0.94
C ILE A 12 1.39 4.92 -0.32
N LEU A 13 0.08 4.70 -0.23
CA LEU A 13 -0.84 4.81 -1.38
C LEU A 13 -0.72 6.19 -2.06
N GLY A 14 -0.67 7.27 -1.28
CA GLY A 14 -0.53 8.63 -1.80
C GLY A 14 0.80 8.85 -2.54
N VAL A 15 1.91 8.43 -1.95
CA VAL A 15 3.25 8.55 -2.56
C VAL A 15 3.35 7.74 -3.83
N VAL A 16 2.84 6.51 -3.82
CA VAL A 16 2.90 5.58 -4.95
C VAL A 16 1.98 6.04 -6.06
N GLY A 17 0.74 6.42 -5.73
CA GLY A 17 -0.21 6.98 -6.68
C GLY A 17 0.36 8.22 -7.37
N ALA A 18 0.96 9.14 -6.61
CA ALA A 18 1.62 10.31 -7.18
C ALA A 18 2.80 9.93 -8.10
N PHE A 19 3.62 8.95 -7.70
CA PHE A 19 4.75 8.48 -8.49
C PHE A 19 4.30 7.83 -9.81
N VAL A 20 3.27 6.98 -9.77
CA VAL A 20 2.68 6.32 -10.95
C VAL A 20 2.04 7.34 -11.89
N ILE A 21 1.33 8.32 -11.35
CA ILE A 21 0.73 9.40 -12.15
C ILE A 21 1.84 10.23 -12.81
N GLN A 22 2.88 10.61 -12.06
CA GLN A 22 4.00 11.40 -12.57
C GLN A 22 4.77 10.65 -13.65
N SER A 23 5.04 9.36 -13.45
CA SER A 23 5.68 8.52 -14.45
C SER A 23 4.82 8.41 -15.71
N THR A 24 3.52 8.17 -15.56
CA THR A 24 2.59 8.02 -16.70
C THR A 24 2.43 9.32 -17.49
N ILE A 25 2.40 10.48 -16.83
CA ILE A 25 2.24 11.78 -17.49
C ILE A 25 3.51 12.20 -18.24
N LEU A 26 4.71 12.01 -17.68
CA LEU A 26 5.95 12.50 -18.28
C LEU A 26 6.51 11.61 -19.39
N HIS A 27 6.38 10.30 -19.25
CA HIS A 27 6.95 9.34 -20.19
C HIS A 27 5.88 8.60 -21.02
N GLY A 28 4.59 8.89 -20.78
CA GLY A 28 3.47 8.32 -21.53
C GLY A 28 3.29 6.81 -21.34
N ILE A 29 2.57 6.18 -22.27
CA ILE A 29 2.27 4.73 -22.29
C ILE A 29 3.55 3.87 -22.38
N GLY A 30 4.68 4.46 -22.83
CA GLY A 30 5.98 3.81 -22.92
C GLY A 30 6.57 3.36 -21.57
N VAL A 31 6.14 3.97 -20.46
CA VAL A 31 6.57 3.60 -19.09
C VAL A 31 6.20 2.17 -18.73
N PHE A 32 5.04 1.71 -19.17
CA PHE A 32 4.59 0.34 -18.93
C PHE A 32 5.31 -0.67 -19.85
N THR A 33 6.24 -0.22 -20.69
CA THR A 33 7.12 -1.09 -21.49
C THR A 33 8.45 -1.35 -20.76
N GLU A 34 8.83 -0.46 -19.83
CA GLU A 34 10.02 -0.61 -19.00
C GLU A 34 9.77 -1.63 -17.89
N ARG A 35 10.44 -2.79 -17.98
CA ARG A 35 10.28 -3.91 -17.03
C ARG A 35 10.52 -3.49 -15.59
N TYR A 36 11.42 -2.54 -15.37
CA TYR A 36 11.75 -2.02 -14.04
C TYR A 36 10.57 -1.25 -13.42
N VAL A 37 9.83 -0.50 -14.23
CA VAL A 37 8.68 0.27 -13.72
C VAL A 37 7.54 -0.67 -13.36
N ILE A 38 7.24 -1.64 -14.24
CA ILE A 38 6.22 -2.67 -13.95
C ILE A 38 6.58 -3.45 -12.68
N MET A 39 7.84 -3.89 -12.54
CA MET A 39 8.29 -4.59 -11.33
C MET A 39 8.14 -3.72 -10.09
N SER A 40 8.55 -2.44 -10.14
CA SER A 40 8.43 -1.54 -8.98
C SER A 40 6.97 -1.34 -8.57
N LEU A 41 6.06 -1.25 -9.53
CA LEU A 41 4.62 -1.04 -9.32
C LEU A 41 3.97 -2.28 -8.71
N ILE A 42 4.31 -3.48 -9.22
CA ILE A 42 3.86 -4.76 -8.65
C ILE A 42 4.39 -4.94 -7.23
N LEU A 43 5.69 -4.68 -7.01
CA LEU A 43 6.33 -4.83 -5.69
C LEU A 43 5.69 -3.90 -4.66
N THR A 44 5.34 -2.70 -5.10
CA THR A 44 4.66 -1.71 -4.28
C THR A 44 3.21 -2.12 -3.97
N ALA A 45 2.47 -2.63 -4.95
CA ALA A 45 1.14 -3.17 -4.71
C ALA A 45 1.17 -4.35 -3.73
N LEU A 46 2.19 -5.22 -3.83
CA LEU A 46 2.40 -6.33 -2.90
C LEU A 46 2.69 -5.83 -1.48
N LEU A 47 3.54 -4.80 -1.36
CA LEU A 47 3.88 -4.17 -0.08
C LEU A 47 2.64 -3.54 0.58
N GLU A 48 1.84 -2.83 -0.21
CA GLU A 48 0.62 -2.20 0.29
C GLU A 48 -0.40 -3.26 0.75
N LEU A 49 -0.55 -4.34 -0.02
CA LEU A 49 -1.41 -5.47 0.34
C LEU A 49 -0.92 -6.19 1.61
N ALA A 50 0.39 -6.37 1.77
CA ALA A 50 0.96 -6.94 2.99
C ALA A 50 0.67 -6.08 4.23
N ILE A 51 0.84 -4.75 4.12
CA ILE A 51 0.52 -3.81 5.20
C ILE A 51 -0.98 -3.83 5.52
N PHE A 52 -1.84 -3.91 4.50
CA PHE A 52 -3.28 -4.03 4.67
C PHE A 52 -3.68 -5.32 5.41
N ILE A 53 -3.09 -6.46 5.04
CA ILE A 53 -3.32 -7.73 5.72
C ILE A 53 -2.87 -7.64 7.19
N ILE A 54 -1.69 -7.08 7.46
CA ILE A 54 -1.20 -6.87 8.83
C ILE A 54 -2.17 -5.98 9.62
N TYR A 55 -2.66 -4.89 9.03
CA TYR A 55 -3.68 -4.04 9.65
C TYR A 55 -4.92 -4.85 10.03
N LYS A 56 -5.46 -5.62 9.07
CA LYS A 56 -6.70 -6.39 9.23
C LYS A 56 -6.53 -7.49 10.27
N LEU A 57 -5.40 -8.18 10.28
CA LEU A 57 -5.10 -9.25 11.23
C LEU A 57 -4.94 -8.70 12.65
N VAL A 58 -4.27 -7.55 12.80
CA VAL A 58 -4.16 -6.85 14.09
C VAL A 58 -5.53 -6.31 14.54
N GLU A 59 -6.35 -5.79 13.64
CA GLU A 59 -7.72 -5.35 13.93
C GLU A 59 -8.62 -6.48 14.44
N ASP A 60 -8.55 -7.64 13.78
CA ASP A 60 -9.28 -8.83 14.17
C ASP A 60 -8.81 -9.36 15.53
N ASP A 61 -7.50 -9.40 15.79
CA ASP A 61 -6.95 -9.84 17.07
C ASP A 61 -7.44 -8.93 18.23
N PHE A 62 -7.36 -7.61 18.08
CA PHE A 62 -7.86 -6.66 19.09
C PHE A 62 -9.41 -6.69 19.25
N THR A 63 -10.15 -7.17 18.25
CA THR A 63 -11.62 -7.28 18.32
C THR A 63 -12.07 -8.58 19.00
N ASN A 64 -11.25 -9.64 18.95
CA ASN A 64 -11.55 -10.96 19.49
C ASN A 64 -10.97 -11.19 20.91
N GLU A 65 -10.26 -10.22 21.49
CA GLU A 65 -9.99 -10.25 22.93
C GLU A 65 -11.33 -10.13 23.70
N PRO A 66 -11.65 -11.05 24.63
CA PRO A 66 -12.77 -10.83 25.53
C PRO A 66 -12.49 -9.52 26.26
N LYS A 67 -13.39 -8.55 26.12
CA LYS A 67 -13.37 -7.31 26.91
C LYS A 67 -13.40 -7.71 28.38
N VAL A 68 -12.23 -7.87 29.00
CA VAL A 68 -12.12 -8.00 30.45
C VAL A 68 -12.64 -6.67 30.98
N LYS A 69 -13.79 -6.78 31.65
CA LYS A 69 -14.52 -5.69 32.30
C LYS A 69 -13.62 -4.79 33.12
#